data_AF-G0Z325-F1
#
_entry.id   AF-G0Z325-F1
#
_cell.length_a   1.000
_cell.length_b   1.000
_cell.length_c   1.000
_cell.angle_alpha   90.00
_cell.angle_beta   90.00
_cell.angle_gamma   90.00
#
_symmetry.space_group_name_H-M   'P 1'
#
loop_
_entity.id
_entity.type
_entity.pdbx_description
1 polymer ?
#
loop_
_entity_poly.entity_id
_entity_poly.type
_entity_poly.pdbx_seq_one_letter_code
_entity_poly.pdbx_strand_id
1 'polypeptide(L)'
;VMLMSWVLFPYITNIYFLNYSMLLLILLMSISGYIMIFMGWSSNSIYSMMGSMRSVSQMLSYEVSFIFIIFILMIMSESYSFLDFMNYQIYVWYLFIFYPLFLMYFISVLAELNRSPMDFIEGESELVSGFNIEYFSGGFTLIFLAEYGMIIFF
;
A
#
# COMPACT_ATOMS: atom_id res chain seq x y z
N VAL A 1 3.86 9.41 -0.64
CA VAL A 1 3.08 8.46 0.19
C VAL A 1 3.98 7.74 1.18
N MET A 2 4.99 6.99 0.72
CA MET A 2 5.97 6.29 1.57
C MET A 2 6.43 7.07 2.80
N LEU A 3 7.13 8.20 2.64
CA LEU A 3 7.65 8.93 3.81
C LEU A 3 6.56 9.36 4.81
N MET A 4 5.35 9.67 4.33
CA MET A 4 4.24 10.04 5.20
C MET A 4 3.64 8.83 5.93
N SER A 5 3.60 7.65 5.30
CA SER A 5 3.12 6.44 5.98
C SER A 5 4.06 6.04 7.11
N TRP A 6 5.37 6.18 6.92
CA TRP A 6 6.38 5.89 7.95
C TRP A 6 6.24 6.75 9.22
N VAL A 7 5.69 7.96 9.15
CA VAL A 7 5.41 8.79 10.34
C VAL A 7 4.35 8.15 11.24
N LEU A 8 3.48 7.29 10.69
CA LEU A 8 2.42 6.62 11.45
C LEU A 8 2.94 5.45 12.29
N PHE A 9 4.14 4.95 12.01
CA PHE A 9 4.63 3.72 12.63
C PHE A 9 4.85 3.93 14.14
N PRO A 10 4.21 3.13 15.02
CA PRO A 10 4.35 3.29 16.46
C PRO A 10 5.73 2.80 16.92
N TYR A 11 6.65 3.72 17.20
CA TYR A 11 7.92 3.38 17.86
C TYR A 11 7.80 3.51 19.37
N ILE A 12 8.65 2.76 20.10
CA ILE A 12 8.73 2.78 21.57
C ILE A 12 8.93 4.21 22.11
N THR A 13 9.67 5.04 21.37
CA THR A 13 9.76 6.48 21.60
C THR A 13 8.96 7.22 20.53
N ASN A 14 7.64 7.22 20.67
CA ASN A 14 6.79 7.88 19.68
C ASN A 14 6.99 9.40 19.74
N ILE A 15 7.55 9.96 18.66
CA ILE A 15 7.77 11.41 18.52
C ILE A 15 6.43 12.12 18.28
N TYR A 16 5.50 11.46 17.58
CA TYR A 16 4.16 11.96 17.30
C TYR A 16 3.10 10.94 17.69
N PHE A 17 2.19 11.34 18.58
CA PHE A 17 0.98 10.58 18.88
C PHE A 17 -0.16 11.09 17.98
N LEU A 18 -0.63 10.23 17.08
CA LEU A 18 -1.78 10.52 16.21
C LEU A 18 -2.97 9.67 16.65
N ASN A 19 -4.00 10.31 17.20
CA ASN A 19 -5.21 9.63 17.69
C ASN A 19 -5.98 8.91 16.57
N TYR A 20 -5.84 9.37 15.32
CA TYR A 20 -6.53 8.83 14.14
C TYR A 20 -5.56 8.18 13.15
N SER A 21 -4.49 7.55 13.66
CA SER A 21 -3.42 7.03 12.81
C SER A 21 -3.87 5.94 11.82
N MET A 22 -4.79 5.06 12.22
CA MET A 22 -5.34 4.02 11.34
C MET A 22 -6.19 4.60 10.20
N LEU A 23 -6.93 5.69 10.47
CA LEU A 23 -7.70 6.39 9.42
C LEU A 23 -6.79 7.15 8.47
N LEU A 24 -5.72 7.76 8.99
CA LEU A 24 -4.74 8.46 8.16
C LEU A 24 -3.99 7.48 7.24
N LEU A 25 -3.73 6.25 7.69
CA LEU A 25 -3.20 5.19 6.83
C LEU A 25 -4.08 4.99 5.58
N ILE A 26 -5.39 4.79 5.78
CA ILE A 26 -6.35 4.57 4.68
C ILE A 26 -6.33 5.75 3.71
N LEU A 27 -6.31 6.99 4.23
CA LEU A 27 -6.23 8.18 3.38
C LEU A 27 -4.94 8.23 2.56
N LEU A 28 -3.80 7.88 3.14
CA LEU A 28 -2.52 7.85 2.42
C LEU A 28 -2.49 6.78 1.32
N MET A 29 -3.12 5.63 1.56
CA MET A 29 -3.24 4.58 0.54
C MET A 29 -4.10 5.05 -0.64
N SER A 30 -5.24 5.71 -0.41
CA SER A 30 -6.07 6.23 -1.50
C SER A 30 -5.34 7.22 -2.44
N ILE A 31 -4.32 7.92 -1.93
CA ILE A 31 -3.51 8.86 -2.71
C ILE A 31 -2.52 8.12 -3.65
N SER A 32 -2.13 6.88 -3.32
CA SER A 32 -1.17 6.09 -4.11
C SER A 32 -1.70 5.81 -5.52
N GLY A 33 -2.98 5.44 -5.65
CA GLY A 33 -3.62 5.12 -6.94
C GLY A 33 -3.63 6.31 -7.91
N TYR A 34 -3.84 7.53 -7.41
CA TYR A 34 -3.78 8.73 -8.25
C TYR A 34 -2.38 8.98 -8.83
N ILE A 35 -1.33 8.71 -8.04
CA ILE A 35 0.06 8.88 -8.48
C ILE A 35 0.35 7.94 -9.65
N MET A 36 -0.13 6.69 -9.60
CA MET A 36 0.06 5.72 -10.68
C MET A 36 -0.59 6.16 -12.01
N ILE A 37 -1.77 6.81 -11.96
CA ILE A 37 -2.40 7.40 -13.15
C ILE A 37 -1.52 8.51 -13.73
N PHE A 38 -1.00 9.42 -12.90
CA PHE A 38 -0.15 10.52 -13.39
C PHE A 38 1.15 10.00 -14.01
N MET A 39 1.75 8.96 -13.43
CA MET A 39 2.95 8.31 -13.96
C MET A 39 2.68 7.69 -15.35
N GLY A 40 1.52 7.05 -15.54
CA GLY A 40 1.10 6.51 -16.84
C GLY A 40 0.74 7.59 -17.88
N TRP A 41 0.15 8.72 -17.45
CA TRP A 41 -0.18 9.82 -18.37
C TRP A 41 1.07 10.57 -18.86
N SER A 42 2.01 10.83 -17.95
CA SER A 42 3.26 11.53 -18.27
C SER A 42 4.14 10.81 -19.29
N SER A 43 3.95 9.49 -19.46
CA SER A 43 4.75 8.69 -20.38
C SER A 43 4.33 8.81 -21.86
N ASN A 44 3.22 9.48 -22.14
CA ASN A 44 2.82 9.84 -23.51
C ASN A 44 2.81 8.68 -24.53
N SER A 45 2.63 7.44 -24.06
CA SER A 45 2.49 6.23 -24.87
C SER A 45 1.15 5.57 -24.59
N ILE A 46 0.45 5.11 -25.63
CA ILE A 46 -0.89 4.51 -25.47
C ILE A 46 -0.81 3.22 -24.64
N TYR A 47 0.29 2.48 -24.78
CA TYR A 47 0.49 1.23 -24.06
C TYR A 47 0.82 1.44 -22.58
N SER A 48 1.67 2.42 -22.24
CA SER A 48 1.96 2.76 -20.84
C SER A 48 0.69 3.23 -20.13
N MET A 49 -0.16 4.00 -20.81
CA MET A 49 -1.46 4.44 -20.29
C MET A 49 -2.44 3.28 -20.08
N MET A 50 -2.48 2.29 -20.98
CA MET A 50 -3.30 1.09 -20.79
C MET A 50 -2.81 0.22 -19.62
N GLY A 51 -1.48 0.05 -19.50
CA GLY A 51 -0.87 -0.67 -18.38
C GLY A 51 -1.15 0.01 -17.04
N SER A 52 -0.97 1.33 -16.96
CA SER A 52 -1.28 2.08 -15.75
C SER A 52 -2.76 1.99 -15.37
N MET A 53 -3.68 2.06 -16.33
CA MET A 53 -5.11 1.93 -16.05
C MET A 53 -5.50 0.54 -15.51
N ARG A 54 -4.88 -0.53 -16.01
CA ARG A 54 -5.09 -1.89 -15.48
C ARG A 54 -4.59 -2.02 -14.05
N SER A 55 -3.41 -1.47 -13.77
CA SER A 55 -2.86 -1.50 -12.42
C SER A 55 -3.68 -0.73 -11.40
N VAL A 56 -4.17 0.45 -11.79
CA VAL A 56 -5.02 1.29 -10.93
C VAL A 56 -6.33 0.58 -10.63
N SER A 57 -6.90 -0.12 -11.62
CA SER A 57 -8.12 -0.92 -11.38
C SER A 57 -7.89 -2.05 -10.37
N GLN A 58 -6.71 -2.67 -10.39
CA GLN A 58 -6.32 -3.67 -9.39
C GLN A 58 -6.17 -3.02 -8.01
N MET A 59 -5.33 -2.00 -7.86
CA MET A 59 -5.09 -1.33 -6.57
C MET A 59 -6.38 -0.89 -5.91
N LEU A 60 -7.25 -0.16 -6.64
CA LEU A 60 -8.52 0.32 -6.11
C LEU A 60 -9.44 -0.84 -5.66
N SER A 61 -9.43 -1.97 -6.36
CA SER A 61 -10.25 -3.12 -5.98
C SER A 61 -9.79 -3.76 -4.66
N TYR A 62 -8.48 -3.83 -4.43
CA TYR A 62 -7.89 -4.39 -3.22
C TYR A 62 -7.84 -3.39 -2.07
N GLU A 63 -7.79 -2.08 -2.36
CA GLU A 63 -7.91 -1.01 -1.36
C GLU A 63 -9.23 -1.12 -0.58
N VAL A 64 -10.35 -1.32 -1.28
CA VAL A 64 -11.67 -1.49 -0.63
C VAL A 64 -11.64 -2.69 0.33
N SER A 65 -11.04 -3.81 -0.08
CA SER A 65 -10.90 -4.99 0.77
C SER A 65 -10.03 -4.71 2.00
N PHE A 66 -8.94 -3.96 1.83
CA PHE A 66 -8.03 -3.55 2.89
C PHE A 66 -8.73 -2.64 3.92
N ILE A 67 -9.55 -1.69 3.46
CA ILE A 67 -10.35 -0.81 4.34
C ILE A 67 -11.27 -1.64 5.24
N PHE A 68 -11.98 -2.63 4.69
CA PHE A 68 -12.86 -3.49 5.49
C PHE A 68 -12.09 -4.33 6.52
N ILE A 69 -10.91 -4.82 6.18
CA ILE A 69 -10.06 -5.57 7.12
C ILE A 69 -9.63 -4.66 8.28
N ILE A 70 -9.14 -3.46 7.99
CA ILE A 70 -8.77 -2.49 9.04
C ILE A 70 -9.99 -2.11 9.86
N PHE A 71 -11.16 -1.93 9.24
CA PHE A 71 -12.38 -1.59 9.98
C PHE A 71 -12.76 -2.67 11.01
N ILE A 72 -12.64 -3.95 10.65
CA ILE A 72 -12.84 -5.06 11.61
C ILE A 72 -11.82 -4.98 12.76
N LEU A 73 -10.56 -4.66 12.45
CA LEU A 73 -9.52 -4.48 13.46
C LEU A 73 -9.79 -3.29 14.39
N MET A 74 -10.28 -2.16 13.87
CA MET A 74 -10.67 -0.99 14.65
C MET A 74 -11.82 -1.30 15.62
N ILE A 75 -12.80 -2.10 15.18
CA ILE A 75 -13.91 -2.52 16.05
C ILE A 75 -13.38 -3.37 17.22
N MET A 76 -12.40 -4.25 16.97
CA MET A 76 -11.83 -5.11 18.01
C MET A 76 -10.97 -4.35 19.04
N SER A 77 -10.30 -3.28 18.61
CA SER A 77 -9.49 -2.44 19.51
C SER A 77 -10.27 -1.25 20.10
N GLU A 78 -11.54 -1.07 19.74
CA GLU A 78 -12.40 0.08 20.13
C GLU A 78 -11.72 1.46 19.99
N SER A 79 -10.73 1.56 19.10
CA SER A 79 -9.82 2.71 19.00
C SER A 79 -9.28 2.85 17.57
N TYR A 80 -8.90 4.08 17.23
CA TYR A 80 -8.39 4.44 15.90
C TYR A 80 -6.86 4.62 15.87
N SER A 81 -6.19 4.39 17.01
CA SER A 81 -4.75 4.61 17.17
C SER A 81 -3.96 3.29 17.04
N PHE A 82 -2.77 3.35 16.45
CA PHE A 82 -1.88 2.18 16.33
C PHE A 82 -1.34 1.73 17.69
N LEU A 83 -1.19 2.64 18.64
CA LEU A 83 -0.67 2.32 19.98
C LEU A 83 -1.67 1.53 20.80
N ASP A 84 -2.94 1.95 20.79
CA ASP A 84 -4.00 1.22 21.47
C ASP A 84 -4.15 -0.17 20.83
N PHE A 85 -4.09 -0.26 19.49
CA PHE A 85 -4.07 -1.53 18.77
C PHE A 85 -2.95 -2.47 19.24
N MET A 86 -1.73 -1.97 19.47
CA MET A 86 -0.62 -2.77 20.02
C MET A 86 -0.88 -3.19 21.48
N ASN A 87 -1.48 -2.31 22.29
CA ASN A 87 -1.81 -2.62 23.68
C ASN A 87 -2.86 -3.73 23.81
N TYR A 88 -3.86 -3.77 22.92
CA TYR A 88 -4.87 -4.84 22.92
C TYR A 88 -4.30 -6.21 22.50
N GLN A 89 -3.17 -6.24 21.79
CA GLN A 89 -2.53 -7.48 21.34
C GLN A 89 -1.55 -8.10 22.35
N ILE A 90 -1.39 -7.51 23.55
CA ILE A 90 -0.41 -7.99 24.55
C ILE A 90 -0.65 -9.46 24.94
N TYR A 91 -1.92 -9.86 25.11
CA TYR A 91 -2.25 -11.21 25.59
C TYR A 91 -2.37 -12.23 24.46
N VAL A 92 -3.12 -11.91 23.41
CA VAL A 92 -3.33 -12.78 22.25
C VAL A 92 -3.27 -11.94 21.00
N TRP A 93 -2.45 -12.36 20.04
CA TRP A 93 -2.33 -11.68 18.76
C TRP A 93 -3.59 -11.92 17.91
N TYR A 94 -4.06 -10.87 17.24
CA TYR A 94 -5.19 -10.98 16.32
C TYR A 94 -4.93 -11.92 15.15
N LEU A 95 -3.67 -12.20 14.82
CA LEU A 95 -3.30 -13.19 13.81
C LEU A 95 -3.87 -14.59 14.12
N PHE A 96 -3.87 -15.01 15.39
CA PHE A 96 -4.38 -16.32 15.77
C PHE A 96 -5.90 -16.35 15.83
N ILE A 97 -6.53 -15.27 16.28
CA ILE A 97 -7.99 -15.16 16.39
C ILE A 97 -8.62 -15.07 14.99
N PHE A 98 -7.99 -14.32 14.09
CA PHE A 98 -8.52 -13.99 12.76
C PHE A 98 -7.60 -14.48 11.63
N TYR A 99 -7.17 -15.74 11.70
CA TYR A 99 -6.28 -16.33 10.70
C TYR A 99 -6.78 -16.16 9.24
N PRO A 100 -8.07 -16.36 8.91
CA PRO A 100 -8.56 -16.15 7.55
C PRO A 100 -8.48 -14.68 7.09
N LEU A 101 -8.70 -13.73 8.00
CA LEU A 101 -8.56 -12.30 7.68
C LEU A 101 -7.10 -11.92 7.48
N PHE A 102 -6.17 -12.53 8.23
CA PHE A 102 -4.74 -12.33 8.00
C PHE A 102 -4.32 -12.79 6.59
N LEU A 103 -4.86 -13.92 6.10
CA LEU A 103 -4.60 -14.35 4.72
C LEU A 103 -5.16 -13.36 3.70
N MET A 104 -6.37 -12.83 3.91
CA MET A 104 -6.94 -11.82 3.03
C MET A 104 -6.14 -10.50 3.06
N TYR A 105 -5.66 -10.11 4.25
CA TYR A 105 -4.76 -8.96 4.42
C TYR A 105 -3.46 -9.15 3.65
N PHE A 106 -2.84 -10.33 3.74
CA PHE A 106 -1.60 -10.59 3.03
C PHE A 106 -1.78 -10.52 1.50
N ILE A 107 -2.90 -11.05 0.99
CA ILE A 107 -3.22 -10.97 -0.45
C ILE A 107 -3.49 -9.52 -0.87
N SER A 108 -4.21 -8.73 -0.07
CA SER A 108 -4.48 -7.33 -0.41
C SER A 108 -3.21 -6.48 -0.36
N VAL A 109 -2.30 -6.71 0.59
CA VAL A 109 -0.98 -6.05 0.63
C VAL A 109 -0.14 -6.39 -0.59
N LEU A 110 -0.08 -7.67 -1.00
CA LEU A 110 0.64 -8.06 -2.21
C LEU A 110 0.08 -7.39 -3.46
N ALA A 111 -1.24 -7.28 -3.54
CA ALA A 111 -1.92 -6.64 -4.67
C ALA A 111 -1.70 -5.12 -4.69
N GLU A 112 -1.64 -4.45 -3.53
CA GLU A 112 -1.35 -3.02 -3.39
C GLU A 112 0.10 -2.70 -3.80
N LEU A 113 1.04 -3.58 -3.47
CA LEU A 113 2.45 -3.46 -3.81
C LEU A 113 2.77 -3.87 -5.26
N ASN A 114 1.77 -4.33 -6.02
CA ASN A 114 1.92 -4.96 -7.35
C ASN A 114 2.99 -6.04 -7.41
N ARG A 115 3.17 -6.82 -6.35
CA ARG A 115 4.22 -7.85 -6.32
C ARG A 115 3.71 -9.19 -6.82
N SER A 116 4.63 -9.98 -7.37
CA SER A 116 4.35 -11.35 -7.83
C SER A 116 3.62 -12.12 -6.73
N PRO A 117 2.47 -12.76 -7.01
CA PRO A 117 1.90 -13.08 -8.33
C PRO A 117 0.99 -12.01 -8.98
N MET A 118 0.68 -10.90 -8.29
CA MET A 118 -0.27 -9.88 -8.74
C MET A 118 0.42 -8.67 -9.38
N ASP A 119 1.36 -8.98 -10.26
CA ASP A 119 2.26 -8.00 -10.86
C ASP A 119 1.93 -7.81 -12.34
N PHE A 120 0.78 -7.21 -12.65
CA PHE A 120 0.40 -6.95 -14.04
C PHE A 120 1.17 -5.77 -14.67
N ILE A 121 1.88 -4.98 -13.87
CA ILE A 121 2.67 -3.84 -14.34
C ILE A 121 4.05 -4.30 -14.80
N GLU A 122 4.74 -5.12 -13.99
CA GLU A 122 6.05 -5.67 -14.36
C GLU A 122 5.91 -7.00 -15.12
N GLY A 123 4.83 -7.77 -14.93
CA GLY A 123 4.62 -9.06 -15.60
C GLY A 123 4.31 -9.00 -17.10
N GLU A 124 4.08 -7.82 -17.67
CA GLU A 124 3.99 -7.58 -19.13
C GLU A 124 5.30 -7.00 -19.70
N SER A 125 6.43 -7.27 -19.03
CA SER A 125 7.79 -6.78 -19.30
C SER A 125 8.47 -7.32 -20.56
N GLU A 126 7.73 -7.69 -21.61
CA GLU A 126 8.36 -8.03 -22.90
C GLU A 126 7.96 -7.15 -24.09
N LEU A 127 6.93 -6.29 -23.99
CA LEU A 127 6.59 -5.40 -25.11
C LEU A 127 6.50 -3.90 -24.78
N VAL A 128 6.34 -3.50 -23.52
CA VAL A 128 6.11 -2.09 -23.18
C VAL A 128 6.62 -1.76 -21.78
N SER A 129 7.94 -1.76 -21.58
CA SER A 129 8.56 -1.27 -20.36
C SER A 129 8.52 0.27 -20.28
N GLY A 130 7.33 0.86 -20.38
CA GLY A 130 7.14 2.32 -20.44
C GLY A 130 7.81 3.07 -19.28
N PHE A 131 7.76 2.52 -18.05
CA PHE A 131 8.47 3.13 -16.91
C PHE A 131 9.99 3.04 -17.01
N ASN A 132 10.54 1.92 -17.51
CA ASN A 132 12.00 1.75 -17.64
C ASN A 132 12.58 2.50 -18.84
N ILE A 133 11.78 2.69 -19.90
CA ILE A 133 12.21 3.36 -21.14
C ILE A 133 12.26 4.88 -20.94
N GLU A 134 11.38 5.45 -20.11
CA GLU A 134 11.15 6.89 -20.08
C GLU A 134 11.64 7.59 -18.81
N TYR A 135 11.60 6.91 -17.66
CA TYR A 135 12.17 7.45 -16.44
C TYR A 135 13.66 7.17 -16.42
N PHE A 136 14.45 8.10 -16.94
CA PHE A 136 15.91 8.00 -16.87
C PHE A 136 16.41 8.15 -15.43
N SER A 137 17.44 7.36 -15.08
CA SER A 137 18.32 7.49 -13.91
C SER A 137 17.61 7.83 -12.58
N GLY A 138 17.52 9.11 -12.22
CA GLY A 138 16.96 9.57 -10.94
C GLY A 138 15.48 9.21 -10.75
N GLY A 139 14.65 9.37 -11.78
CA GLY A 139 13.22 9.04 -11.70
C GLY A 139 13.01 7.55 -11.42
N PHE A 140 13.74 6.70 -12.13
CA PHE A 140 13.74 5.25 -11.93
C PHE A 140 14.17 4.87 -10.50
N THR A 141 15.25 5.46 -9.99
CA THR A 141 15.71 5.16 -8.62
C THR A 141 14.68 5.52 -7.56
N LEU A 142 13.92 6.60 -7.76
CA LEU A 142 12.88 7.02 -6.81
C LEU A 142 11.67 6.09 -6.82
N ILE A 143 11.30 5.52 -7.98
CA ILE A 143 10.21 4.56 -8.10
C ILE A 143 10.54 3.30 -7.29
N PHE A 144 11.72 2.70 -7.51
CA PHE A 144 12.13 1.52 -6.75
C PHE A 144 12.30 1.82 -5.27
N LEU A 145 12.87 2.98 -4.90
CA LEU A 145 13.02 3.34 -3.49
C LEU A 145 11.64 3.47 -2.81
N ALA A 146 10.67 4.06 -3.50
CA ALA A 146 9.30 4.15 -3.00
C ALA A 146 8.64 2.77 -2.86
N GLU A 147 8.80 1.90 -3.86
CA GLU A 147 8.22 0.56 -3.85
C GLU A 147 8.81 -0.29 -2.72
N TYR A 148 10.15 -0.38 -2.63
CA TYR A 148 10.82 -1.12 -1.55
C TYR A 148 10.54 -0.54 -0.17
N GLY A 149 10.46 0.79 -0.04
CA GLY A 149 10.12 1.41 1.24
C GLY A 149 8.66 1.19 1.66
N MET A 150 7.74 0.97 0.71
CA MET A 150 6.38 0.52 1.02
C MET A 150 6.32 -0.96 1.39
N ILE A 151 7.15 -1.82 0.76
CA ILE A 151 7.27 -3.25 1.13
C ILE A 151 7.70 -3.39 2.60
N ILE A 152 8.63 -2.57 3.07
CA ILE A 152 9.10 -2.62 4.46
C ILE A 152 8.04 -2.08 5.44
N PHE A 153 7.18 -1.17 4.98
CA PHE A 153 6.21 -0.50 5.83
C PHE A 153 5.01 -1.39 6.20
N PHE A 154 4.54 -2.23 5.26
CA PHE A 154 3.40 -3.13 5.48
C PHE A 154 3.75 -4.36 6.32
#